data_AF-A0A0F6SDA3-F1
#
_entry.id   AF-A0A0F6SDA3-F1
#
_cell.length_a   1.000
_cell.length_b   1.000
_cell.length_c   1.000
_cell.angle_alpha   90.00
_cell.angle_beta   90.00
_cell.angle_gamma   90.00
#
_symmetry.space_group_name_H-M   'P 1'
#
loop_
_entity.id
_entity.type
_entity.pdbx_description
1 polymer ?
#
loop_
_entity_poly.entity_id
_entity_poly.type
_entity_poly.pdbx_seq_one_letter_code
_entity_poly.pdbx_strand_id
1 'polypeptide(L)'
;MRLLADRGDHRDGTATAWEPHGGGPRMDFVSFGWALAGGVMIGAAAALLLALNGKIAGVSGILGGLVAPRRGDVAWRALFVVGLLAGGLVAFVVAPERFDASGAPALPLVAIAGVLVGVGTRIGNGCTSGHGVCGISRLAPRSIVATLAFMLTGALTVLVVRSLGGA
;
A
#
# COMPACT_ATOMS: atom_id res chain seq x y z
N MET A 1 16.69 -27.88 55.62
CA MET A 1 16.31 -26.46 55.50
C MET A 1 16.50 -26.03 54.04
N ARG A 2 15.61 -26.52 53.17
CA ARG A 2 15.49 -26.23 51.74
C ARG A 2 14.14 -25.54 51.61
N LEU A 3 14.12 -24.22 51.47
CA LEU A 3 12.91 -23.44 51.22
C LEU A 3 13.32 -22.03 50.74
N LEU A 4 12.78 -21.65 49.58
CA LEU A 4 12.51 -20.28 49.10
C LEU A 4 13.67 -19.47 48.50
N ALA A 5 13.91 -19.69 47.19
CA ALA A 5 14.22 -18.62 46.23
C ALA A 5 13.95 -19.15 44.80
N ASP A 6 12.73 -19.65 44.60
CA ASP A 6 12.14 -19.84 43.27
C ASP A 6 11.46 -18.52 42.88
N ARG A 7 11.48 -18.22 41.56
CA ARG A 7 11.11 -16.97 40.87
C ARG A 7 12.20 -15.91 40.73
N GLY A 8 13.29 -16.32 40.05
CA GLY A 8 14.05 -15.42 39.19
C GLY A 8 13.26 -15.17 37.91
N ASP A 9 12.64 -14.00 37.87
CA ASP A 9 11.96 -13.28 36.79
C ASP A 9 12.38 -13.67 35.35
N HIS A 10 11.52 -14.40 34.65
CA HIS A 10 11.63 -14.73 33.21
C HIS A 10 11.18 -13.53 32.34
N ARG A 11 11.64 -12.31 32.63
CA ARG A 11 11.20 -11.06 31.97
C ARG A 11 12.24 -10.36 31.09
N ASP A 12 13.25 -11.08 30.63
CA ASP A 12 14.18 -10.53 29.62
C ASP A 12 13.79 -11.01 28.22
N GLY A 13 12.53 -10.75 27.87
CA GLY A 13 11.95 -10.96 26.55
C GLY A 13 11.63 -9.63 25.88
N THR A 14 12.60 -8.70 25.84
CA THR A 14 12.51 -7.47 25.05
C THR A 14 12.66 -7.80 23.56
N ALA A 15 11.67 -8.50 23.02
CA ALA A 15 11.53 -8.77 21.59
C ALA A 15 10.61 -7.73 20.93
N THR A 16 10.90 -6.42 21.03
CA THR A 16 10.23 -5.38 20.22
C THR A 16 11.07 -4.10 20.04
N ALA A 17 12.40 -4.21 20.09
CA ALA A 17 13.24 -3.16 19.55
C ALA A 17 13.65 -3.60 18.15
N TRP A 18 13.38 -2.79 17.15
CA TRP A 18 14.06 -2.84 15.86
C TRP A 18 15.57 -2.82 16.15
N GLU A 19 16.20 -3.99 16.29
CA GLU A 19 17.65 -4.07 16.39
C GLU A 19 18.16 -3.53 15.07
N PRO A 20 18.86 -2.38 15.06
CA PRO A 20 19.43 -1.87 13.85
C PRO A 20 20.52 -2.87 13.47
N HIS A 21 20.24 -3.77 12.53
CA HIS A 21 21.29 -4.43 11.78
C HIS A 21 22.24 -3.31 11.34
N GLY A 22 23.45 -3.30 11.92
CA GLY A 22 24.41 -2.20 11.85
C GLY A 22 24.70 -1.83 10.40
N GLY A 23 23.98 -0.82 9.93
CA GLY A 23 23.91 -0.43 8.54
C GLY A 23 22.54 0.19 8.30
N GLY A 24 22.41 1.51 8.54
CA GLY A 24 21.24 2.24 8.04
C GLY A 24 21.04 1.93 6.55
N PRO A 25 19.81 2.02 6.00
CA PRO A 25 19.55 1.68 4.61
C PRO A 25 20.42 2.54 3.71
N ARG A 26 21.61 2.05 3.34
CA ARG A 26 22.41 2.63 2.29
C ARG A 26 21.58 2.38 1.04
N MET A 27 21.19 3.46 0.39
CA MET A 27 20.64 3.41 -0.96
C MET A 27 21.78 3.01 -1.89
N ASP A 28 22.22 1.76 -1.77
CA ASP A 28 23.21 1.19 -2.65
C ASP A 28 22.61 1.19 -4.06
N PHE A 29 23.44 1.36 -5.08
CA PHE A 29 22.98 1.42 -6.48
C PHE A 29 22.09 0.23 -6.87
N VAL A 30 22.27 -0.91 -6.22
CA VAL A 30 21.43 -2.11 -6.36
C VAL A 30 20.00 -1.85 -5.90
N SER A 31 19.81 -1.28 -4.71
CA SER A 31 18.49 -0.91 -4.15
C SER A 31 17.81 0.14 -5.01
N PHE A 32 18.57 1.12 -5.51
CA PHE A 32 18.07 2.10 -6.47
C PHE A 32 17.65 1.45 -7.79
N GLY A 33 18.42 0.48 -8.29
CA GLY A 33 18.10 -0.30 -9.49
C GLY A 33 16.76 -1.04 -9.35
N TRP A 34 16.50 -1.69 -8.22
CA TRP A 34 15.22 -2.35 -7.95
C TRP A 34 14.04 -1.37 -7.89
N ALA A 35 14.24 -0.20 -7.27
CA ALA A 35 13.21 0.84 -7.22
C ALA A 35 12.88 1.38 -8.61
N LEU A 36 13.89 1.64 -9.44
CA LEU A 36 13.72 2.08 -10.82
C LEU A 36 13.01 1.01 -11.67
N ALA A 37 13.44 -0.25 -11.55
CA ALA A 37 12.84 -1.37 -12.27
C ALA A 37 11.34 -1.52 -11.94
N GLY A 38 10.98 -1.46 -10.65
CA GLY A 38 9.59 -1.49 -10.21
C GLY A 38 8.79 -0.30 -10.77
N GLY A 39 9.35 0.91 -10.71
CA GLY A 39 8.72 2.11 -11.28
C GLY A 39 8.47 2.01 -12.78
N VAL A 40 9.45 1.52 -13.54
CA VAL A 40 9.33 1.27 -14.99
C VAL A 40 8.26 0.22 -15.28
N MET A 41 8.19 -0.88 -14.51
CA MET A 41 7.15 -1.89 -14.70
C MET A 41 5.74 -1.34 -14.46
N ILE A 42 5.54 -0.56 -13.39
CA ILE A 42 4.23 0.06 -13.09
C ILE A 42 3.86 1.09 -14.17
N GLY A 43 4.81 1.92 -14.59
CA GLY A 43 4.62 2.91 -15.64
C GLY A 43 4.28 2.26 -16.99
N ALA A 44 5.00 1.20 -17.38
CA ALA A 44 4.74 0.44 -18.59
C ALA A 44 3.36 -0.23 -18.55
N ALA A 45 2.97 -0.83 -17.42
CA ALA A 45 1.64 -1.42 -17.25
C ALA A 45 0.52 -0.37 -17.38
N ALA A 46 0.69 0.82 -16.79
CA ALA A 46 -0.26 1.92 -16.92
C ALA A 46 -0.34 2.46 -18.35
N ALA A 47 0.80 2.60 -19.04
CA ALA A 47 0.87 3.02 -20.44
C ALA A 47 0.22 2.00 -21.37
N LEU A 48 0.45 0.70 -21.14
CA LEU A 48 -0.15 -0.38 -21.91
C LEU A 48 -1.67 -0.41 -21.73
N LEU A 49 -2.17 -0.22 -20.50
CA LEU A 49 -3.61 -0.13 -20.24
C LEU A 49 -4.24 1.06 -20.98
N LEU A 50 -3.54 2.20 -21.00
CA LEU A 50 -3.98 3.39 -21.74
C LEU A 50 -3.92 3.16 -23.26
N ALA A 51 -2.88 2.52 -23.77
CA ALA A 51 -2.69 2.27 -25.21
C ALA A 51 -3.68 1.25 -25.77
N LEU A 52 -3.94 0.16 -25.04
CA LEU A 52 -4.80 -0.93 -25.51
C LEU A 52 -6.29 -0.64 -25.29
N ASN A 53 -6.65 -0.05 -24.15
CA ASN A 53 -8.07 0.15 -23.78
C ASN A 53 -8.51 1.62 -23.83
N GLY A 54 -7.58 2.57 -24.00
CA GLY A 54 -7.89 4.00 -23.90
C GLY A 54 -8.25 4.45 -22.47
N LYS A 55 -8.05 3.60 -21.47
CA LYS A 55 -8.50 3.84 -20.09
C LYS A 55 -7.35 4.26 -19.18
N ILE A 56 -7.67 5.08 -18.18
CA ILE A 56 -6.74 5.54 -17.15
C ILE A 56 -6.68 4.52 -16.01
N ALA A 57 -5.47 4.15 -15.56
CA ALA A 57 -5.27 3.21 -14.47
C ALA A 57 -5.64 3.83 -13.11
N GLY A 58 -6.87 3.60 -12.64
CA GLY A 58 -7.35 4.02 -11.32
C GLY A 58 -8.05 2.88 -10.60
N VAL A 59 -7.43 2.31 -9.56
CA VAL A 59 -7.92 1.10 -8.89
C VAL A 59 -9.35 1.30 -8.32
N SER A 60 -9.60 2.40 -7.60
CA SER A 60 -10.95 2.71 -7.07
C SER A 60 -11.99 2.88 -8.18
N GLY A 61 -11.61 3.41 -9.34
CA GLY A 61 -12.50 3.56 -10.48
C GLY A 61 -12.77 2.23 -11.20
N ILE A 62 -11.76 1.35 -11.26
CA ILE A 62 -11.86 -0.01 -11.82
C ILE A 62 -12.80 -0.85 -10.97
N LEU A 63 -12.55 -0.91 -9.66
CA LEU A 63 -13.39 -1.59 -8.67
C LEU A 63 -14.82 -1.00 -8.62
N GLY A 64 -14.96 0.32 -8.60
CA GLY A 64 -16.29 0.97 -8.61
C GLY A 64 -17.11 0.61 -9.85
N GLY A 65 -16.47 0.48 -11.02
CA GLY A 65 -17.14 0.04 -12.25
C GLY A 65 -17.39 -1.48 -12.35
N LEU A 66 -16.86 -2.29 -11.42
CA LEU A 66 -17.25 -3.69 -11.24
C LEU A 66 -18.49 -3.81 -10.33
N VAL A 67 -18.62 -2.92 -9.34
CA VAL A 67 -19.78 -2.86 -8.43
C VAL A 67 -21.04 -2.36 -9.14
N ALA A 68 -20.91 -1.37 -10.03
CA ALA A 68 -21.99 -0.88 -10.88
C ALA A 68 -21.63 -1.06 -12.37
N PRO A 69 -21.72 -2.29 -12.91
CA PRO A 69 -21.17 -2.63 -14.21
C PRO A 69 -21.94 -1.98 -15.37
N ARG A 70 -21.20 -1.39 -16.31
CA ARG A 70 -21.70 -1.02 -17.64
C ARG A 70 -21.39 -2.14 -18.63
N ARG A 71 -22.37 -2.51 -19.48
CA ARG A 71 -22.20 -3.56 -20.50
C ARG A 71 -21.00 -3.25 -21.39
N GLY A 72 -20.11 -4.23 -21.58
CA GLY A 72 -18.90 -4.13 -22.39
C GLY A 72 -17.60 -3.78 -21.64
N ASP A 73 -17.69 -3.22 -20.42
CA ASP A 73 -16.52 -2.75 -19.68
C ASP A 73 -16.04 -3.74 -18.59
N VAL A 74 -16.79 -4.80 -18.31
CA VAL A 74 -16.53 -5.71 -17.16
C VAL A 74 -15.29 -6.58 -17.39
N ALA A 75 -15.10 -7.11 -18.61
CA ALA A 75 -14.06 -8.08 -18.89
C ALA A 75 -12.65 -7.54 -18.63
N TRP A 76 -12.31 -6.35 -19.14
CA TRP A 76 -10.99 -5.76 -18.93
C TRP A 76 -10.76 -5.34 -17.47
N ARG A 77 -11.81 -4.87 -16.77
CA ARG A 77 -11.74 -4.50 -15.35
C ARG A 77 -11.50 -5.73 -14.48
N ALA A 78 -12.20 -6.83 -14.76
CA ALA A 78 -12.02 -8.09 -14.07
C ALA A 78 -10.60 -8.64 -14.29
N LEU A 79 -10.11 -8.65 -15.53
CA LEU A 79 -8.75 -9.06 -15.86
C LEU A 79 -7.69 -8.23 -15.12
N PHE A 80 -7.88 -6.90 -15.04
CA PHE A 80 -6.99 -6.02 -14.27
C PHE A 80 -6.97 -6.38 -12.79
N VAL A 81 -8.14 -6.56 -12.17
CA VAL A 81 -8.26 -6.90 -10.74
C VAL A 81 -7.68 -8.29 -10.46
N VAL A 82 -7.96 -9.27 -11.31
CA VAL A 82 -7.40 -10.62 -11.21
C VAL A 82 -5.87 -10.57 -11.34
N GLY A 83 -5.34 -9.80 -12.29
CA GLY A 83 -3.89 -9.62 -12.44
C GLY A 83 -3.24 -8.98 -11.21
N LEU A 84 -3.89 -7.99 -10.60
CA LEU A 84 -3.42 -7.34 -9.37
C LEU A 84 -3.41 -8.31 -8.18
N LEU A 85 -4.48 -9.10 -8.02
CA LEU A 85 -4.57 -10.12 -6.96
C LEU A 85 -3.57 -11.26 -7.18
N ALA A 86 -3.43 -11.74 -8.43
CA ALA A 86 -2.47 -12.76 -8.79
C ALA A 86 -1.02 -12.30 -8.55
N GLY A 87 -0.68 -11.06 -8.88
CA GLY A 87 0.64 -10.49 -8.58
C GLY A 87 0.94 -10.47 -7.07
N GLY A 88 -0.03 -10.07 -6.25
CA GLY A 88 0.10 -10.12 -4.78
C GLY A 88 0.25 -11.56 -4.26
N LEU A 89 -0.52 -12.51 -4.80
CA LEU A 89 -0.44 -13.92 -4.43
C LEU A 89 0.92 -14.53 -4.81
N VAL A 90 1.43 -14.24 -6.01
CA VAL A 90 2.76 -14.68 -6.43
C VAL A 90 3.83 -14.11 -5.51
N ALA A 91 3.75 -12.83 -5.14
CA ALA A 91 4.67 -12.23 -4.18
C ALA A 91 4.62 -12.93 -2.81
N PHE A 92 3.42 -13.28 -2.34
CA PHE A 92 3.22 -14.02 -1.10
C PHE A 92 3.83 -15.44 -1.16
N VAL A 93 3.67 -16.16 -2.26
CA VAL A 93 4.18 -17.53 -2.42
C VAL A 93 5.71 -17.55 -2.58
N VAL A 94 6.28 -16.57 -3.29
CA VAL A 94 7.73 -16.53 -3.58
C VAL A 94 8.54 -16.06 -2.36
N ALA A 95 7.98 -15.18 -1.53
CA ALA A 95 8.67 -14.61 -0.37
C ALA A 95 7.72 -14.48 0.83
N PRO A 96 7.23 -15.59 1.40
CA PRO A 96 6.24 -15.57 2.49
C PRO A 96 6.81 -14.93 3.75
N GLU A 97 8.10 -15.07 4.00
CA GLU A 97 8.82 -14.48 5.13
C GLU A 97 8.90 -12.94 5.12
N ARG A 98 8.48 -12.28 4.03
CA ARG A 98 8.31 -10.82 4.00
C ARG A 98 6.97 -10.36 4.57
N PHE A 99 6.04 -11.27 4.80
CA PHE A 99 4.69 -10.98 5.29
C PHE A 99 4.58 -11.39 6.75
N ASP A 100 4.96 -10.49 7.65
CA ASP A 100 4.78 -10.70 9.08
C ASP A 100 3.36 -10.27 9.51
N ALA A 101 2.56 -11.23 9.93
CA ALA A 101 1.20 -11.00 10.42
C ALA A 101 1.14 -10.70 11.93
N SER A 102 2.26 -10.83 12.64
CA SER A 102 2.30 -10.70 14.11
C SER A 102 2.00 -9.27 14.62
N GLY A 103 2.17 -8.25 13.78
CA GLY A 103 1.79 -6.86 14.04
C GLY A 103 0.51 -6.39 13.33
N ALA A 104 -0.33 -7.32 12.85
CA ALA A 104 -1.50 -6.94 12.05
C ALA A 104 -2.49 -6.09 12.88
N PRO A 105 -2.90 -4.90 12.39
CA PRO A 105 -3.90 -4.08 13.06
C PRO A 105 -5.22 -4.85 13.19
N ALA A 106 -5.94 -4.59 14.28
CA ALA A 106 -7.22 -5.24 14.54
C ALA A 106 -8.16 -5.10 13.33
N LEU A 107 -8.82 -6.20 12.95
CA LEU A 107 -9.72 -6.25 11.80
C LEU A 107 -10.74 -5.08 11.74
N PRO A 108 -11.36 -4.66 12.87
CA PRO A 108 -12.26 -3.51 12.89
C PRO A 108 -11.58 -2.21 12.47
N LEU A 109 -10.33 -1.99 12.88
CA LEU A 109 -9.56 -0.79 12.52
C LEU A 109 -9.27 -0.77 11.01
N VAL A 110 -8.90 -1.91 10.45
CA VAL A 110 -8.68 -2.06 8.99
C VAL A 110 -9.97 -1.81 8.22
N ALA A 111 -11.10 -2.34 8.69
CA ALA A 111 -12.40 -2.12 8.07
C ALA A 111 -12.79 -0.63 8.08
N ILE A 112 -12.64 0.04 9.22
CA ILE A 112 -12.92 1.48 9.35
C ILE A 112 -12.00 2.30 8.44
N ALA A 113 -10.69 2.00 8.44
CA ALA A 113 -9.72 2.67 7.58
C ALA A 113 -10.08 2.47 6.10
N GLY A 114 -10.46 1.25 5.69
CA GLY A 114 -10.89 0.94 4.34
C GLY A 114 -12.13 1.73 3.90
N VAL A 115 -13.13 1.85 4.77
CA VAL A 115 -14.33 2.67 4.51
C VAL A 115 -13.97 4.14 4.38
N LEU A 116 -13.13 4.67 5.28
CA LEU A 116 -12.72 6.07 5.29
C LEU A 116 -11.95 6.43 4.01
N VAL A 117 -11.01 5.57 3.59
CA VAL A 117 -10.27 5.70 2.32
C VAL A 117 -11.22 5.57 1.12
N GLY A 118 -12.16 4.63 1.16
CA GLY A 118 -13.16 4.45 0.12
C GLY A 118 -14.02 5.69 -0.10
N VAL A 119 -14.55 6.27 0.97
CA VAL A 119 -15.31 7.53 0.92
C VAL A 119 -14.43 8.68 0.44
N GLY A 120 -13.21 8.80 0.97
CA GLY A 120 -12.26 9.86 0.57
C GLY A 120 -11.91 9.83 -0.92
N THR A 121 -11.61 8.65 -1.46
CA THR A 121 -11.32 8.50 -2.91
C THR A 121 -12.54 8.77 -3.80
N ARG A 122 -13.75 8.54 -3.30
CA ARG A 122 -14.98 8.90 -4.02
C ARG A 122 -15.21 10.41 -4.04
N ILE A 123 -15.03 11.10 -2.91
CA ILE A 123 -15.13 12.57 -2.83
C ILE A 123 -14.04 13.24 -3.68
N GLY A 124 -12.82 12.69 -3.67
CA GLY A 124 -11.71 13.15 -4.50
C GLY A 124 -11.83 12.84 -5.99
N ASN A 125 -12.91 12.18 -6.44
CA ASN A 125 -13.13 11.72 -7.81
C ASN A 125 -11.95 10.88 -8.38
N GLY A 126 -11.29 10.12 -7.52
CA GLY A 126 -10.11 9.35 -7.89
C GLY A 126 -9.31 8.83 -6.70
N CYS A 127 -8.34 7.97 -7.00
CA CYS A 127 -7.40 7.42 -6.02
C CYS A 127 -5.98 7.91 -6.31
N THR A 128 -5.07 7.66 -5.38
CA THR A 128 -3.65 7.98 -5.52
C THR A 128 -3.00 7.32 -6.74
N SER A 129 -3.41 6.11 -7.13
CA SER A 129 -2.89 5.46 -8.34
C SER A 129 -3.30 6.21 -9.62
N GLY A 130 -4.55 6.67 -9.69
CA GLY A 130 -5.08 7.39 -10.85
C GLY A 130 -4.57 8.83 -10.94
N HIS A 131 -4.56 9.54 -9.81
CA HIS A 131 -4.07 10.91 -9.76
C HIS A 131 -2.55 11.01 -9.79
N GLY A 132 -1.86 10.11 -9.09
CA GLY A 132 -0.41 10.04 -9.03
C GLY A 132 0.17 9.50 -10.32
N VAL A 133 0.05 8.19 -10.56
CA VAL A 133 0.73 7.51 -11.68
C VAL A 133 0.27 8.07 -13.02
N CYS A 134 -1.03 8.11 -13.27
CA CYS A 134 -1.56 8.53 -14.57
C CYS A 134 -1.79 10.03 -14.73
N GLY A 135 -2.04 10.75 -13.64
CA GLY A 135 -2.41 12.16 -13.68
C GLY A 135 -1.23 13.12 -13.60
N ILE A 136 -0.18 12.78 -12.85
CA ILE A 136 1.07 13.55 -12.82
C ILE A 136 1.81 13.42 -14.16
N SER A 137 1.82 12.22 -14.77
CA SER A 137 2.44 12.03 -16.10
C SER A 137 1.78 12.85 -17.22
N ARG A 138 0.54 13.30 -17.03
CA ARG A 138 -0.18 14.18 -17.97
C ARG A 138 -0.04 15.67 -17.62
N LEU A 139 0.78 16.01 -16.62
CA LEU A 139 0.96 17.38 -16.11
C LEU A 139 -0.37 18.07 -15.73
N ALA A 140 -1.36 17.32 -15.26
CA ALA A 140 -2.64 17.88 -14.87
C ALA A 140 -2.54 18.56 -13.48
N PRO A 141 -2.67 19.90 -13.37
CA PRO A 141 -2.48 20.62 -12.11
C PRO A 141 -3.44 20.15 -11.01
N ARG A 142 -4.70 19.85 -11.39
CA ARG A 142 -5.69 19.28 -10.46
C ARG A 142 -5.22 17.95 -9.83
N SER A 143 -4.43 17.18 -10.56
CA SER A 143 -3.97 15.86 -10.15
C SER A 143 -2.76 15.93 -9.23
N ILE A 144 -1.89 16.91 -9.48
CA ILE A 144 -0.75 17.22 -8.62
C ILE A 144 -1.27 17.65 -7.24
N VAL A 145 -2.21 18.60 -7.21
CA VAL A 145 -2.81 19.09 -5.95
C VAL A 145 -3.48 17.96 -5.18
N ALA A 146 -4.28 17.11 -5.86
CA ALA A 146 -4.93 15.97 -5.23
C ALA A 146 -3.91 14.97 -4.63
N THR A 147 -2.82 14.69 -5.36
CA THR A 147 -1.79 13.76 -4.89
C THR A 147 -1.03 14.32 -3.70
N LEU A 148 -0.68 15.61 -3.72
CA LEU A 148 -0.04 16.27 -2.59
C LEU A 148 -0.93 16.27 -1.35
N ALA A 149 -2.23 16.56 -1.52
CA ALA A 149 -3.18 16.51 -0.41
C ALA A 149 -3.26 15.10 0.21
N PHE A 150 -3.39 14.05 -0.61
CA PHE A 150 -3.41 12.67 -0.10
C PHE A 150 -2.12 12.29 0.64
N MET A 151 -0.95 12.64 0.09
CA MET A 151 0.34 12.35 0.72
C MET A 151 0.53 13.13 2.03
N LEU A 152 0.14 14.40 2.06
CA LEU A 152 0.19 15.22 3.28
C LEU A 152 -0.73 14.67 4.36
N THR A 153 -1.98 14.35 4.03
CA THR A 153 -2.91 13.75 4.99
C THR A 153 -2.41 12.42 5.51
N GLY A 154 -1.83 11.57 4.65
CA GLY A 154 -1.21 10.30 5.06
C GLY A 154 -0.05 10.50 6.04
N ALA A 155 0.87 11.40 5.71
CA ALA A 155 2.01 11.74 6.57
C ALA A 155 1.55 12.31 7.93
N LEU A 156 0.57 13.21 7.93
CA LEU A 156 -0.01 13.76 9.16
C LEU A 156 -0.71 12.68 9.98
N THR A 157 -1.45 11.77 9.35
CA THR A 157 -2.12 10.66 10.04
C THR A 157 -1.11 9.77 10.74
N VAL A 158 -0.03 9.40 10.05
CA VAL A 158 1.06 8.60 10.65
C VAL A 158 1.72 9.35 11.81
N LEU A 159 1.99 10.65 11.64
CA LEU A 159 2.59 11.46 12.69
C LEU A 159 1.71 11.53 13.94
N VAL A 160 0.40 11.74 13.76
CA VAL A 160 -0.58 11.80 14.85
C VAL A 160 -0.75 10.45 15.53
N VAL A 161 -0.91 9.36 14.77
CA VAL A 161 -1.04 8.02 15.35
C VAL A 161 0.21 7.65 16.13
N ARG A 162 1.39 7.94 15.59
CA ARG A 162 2.67 7.66 16.25
C ARG A 162 2.90 8.54 17.48
N SER A 163 2.45 9.80 17.48
CA SER A 163 2.57 10.68 18.64
C SER A 163 1.61 10.33 19.77
N LEU A 164 0.47 9.69 19.46
CA LEU A 164 -0.49 9.17 20.43
C LEU A 164 -0.10 7.79 21.01
N GLY A 165 1.07 7.26 20.65
CA GLY A 165 1.53 5.95 21.12
C GLY A 165 1.02 4.76 20.30
N GLY A 166 0.49 5.00 19.09
CA GLY A 166 0.24 3.94 18.12
C GLY A 166 1.56 3.33 17.67
N ALA A 167 1.73 2.03 17.91
CA ALA A 167 2.87 1.23 17.47
C ALA A 167 2.81 0.99 15.95
#